data_AF-A0A1B0CVA7-F1
#
_entry.id   AF-A0A1B0CVA7-F1
#
_cell.length_a   1.000
_cell.length_b   1.000
_cell.length_c   1.000
_cell.angle_alpha   90.00
_cell.angle_beta   90.00
_cell.angle_gamma   90.00
#
_symmetry.space_group_name_H-M   'P 1'
#
loop_
_entity.id
_entity.type
_entity.pdbx_description
1 polymer ?
#
loop_
_entity_poly.entity_id
_entity_poly.type
_entity_poly.pdbx_seq_one_letter_code
_entity_poly.pdbx_strand_id
1 'polypeptide(L)'
;MIDSAVLRPGRFDKILFVGIPRSNDRCDILKALTKELAVLTEGYTGADLAGLVRQAAMKAFKEYLLVSTDDSGDIKVTKDNFLQALSETKPSVSSE
;
A
#
# COMPACT_ATOMS: atom_id res chain seq x y z
N MET A 1 -6.46 -6.56 -21.97
CA MET A 1 -7.24 -6.17 -23.16
C MET A 1 -8.63 -6.74 -23.00
N ILE A 2 -9.68 -5.94 -23.16
CA ILE A 2 -11.09 -6.36 -23.01
C ILE A 2 -11.72 -6.47 -24.41
N ASP A 3 -12.56 -7.48 -24.63
CA ASP A 3 -13.29 -7.68 -25.88
C ASP A 3 -14.36 -6.59 -26.07
N SER A 4 -14.34 -5.92 -27.22
CA SER A 4 -15.30 -4.88 -27.61
C SER A 4 -16.75 -5.34 -27.60
N ALA A 5 -17.02 -6.65 -27.74
CA ALA A 5 -18.36 -7.20 -27.62
C ALA A 5 -18.97 -6.98 -26.23
N VAL A 6 -18.14 -6.89 -25.18
CA VAL A 6 -18.60 -6.72 -23.80
C VAL A 6 -19.07 -5.28 -23.51
N LEU A 7 -18.59 -4.30 -24.31
CA LEU A 7 -18.91 -2.87 -24.16
C LEU A 7 -20.18 -2.43 -24.90
N ARG A 8 -20.90 -3.35 -25.56
CA ARG A 8 -22.14 -3.01 -26.26
C ARG A 8 -23.27 -2.65 -25.28
N PRO A 9 -24.24 -1.82 -25.69
CA PRO A 9 -25.42 -1.48 -24.88
C PRO A 9 -26.11 -2.72 -24.29
N GLY A 10 -26.47 -2.68 -23.00
CA GLY A 10 -27.08 -3.80 -22.28
C GLY A 10 -26.10 -4.80 -21.65
N ARG A 11 -24.79 -4.52 -21.66
CA ARG A 11 -23.72 -5.29 -20.98
C ARG A 11 -22.93 -4.37 -20.04
N PHE A 12 -21.61 -4.22 -20.24
CA PHE A 12 -20.80 -3.19 -19.56
C PHE A 12 -20.85 -1.89 -20.37
N ASP A 13 -22.03 -1.27 -20.41
CA ASP A 13 -22.29 -0.06 -21.19
C ASP A 13 -21.98 1.25 -20.43
N LYS A 14 -21.63 1.15 -19.13
CA LYS A 14 -21.14 2.27 -18.31
C LYS A 14 -19.68 2.07 -17.94
N ILE A 15 -18.83 3.00 -18.35
CA ILE A 15 -17.40 3.00 -18.05
C ILE A 15 -17.12 4.08 -17.00
N LEU A 16 -16.62 3.68 -15.84
CA LEU A 16 -16.19 4.57 -14.76
C LEU A 16 -14.67 4.49 -14.63
N PHE A 17 -14.00 5.62 -14.79
CA PHE A 17 -12.56 5.71 -14.60
C PHE A 17 -12.24 5.90 -13.11
N VAL A 18 -11.32 5.08 -12.60
CA VAL A 18 -10.76 5.22 -11.26
C VAL A 18 -9.29 5.58 -11.41
N GLY A 19 -8.96 6.83 -11.08
CA GLY A 19 -7.60 7.36 -11.18
C GLY A 19 -6.69 6.97 -10.01
N ILE A 20 -5.42 7.34 -10.12
CA ILE A 20 -4.43 7.18 -9.05
C ILE A 20 -4.83 8.07 -7.85
N PRO A 21 -4.76 7.57 -6.61
CA PRO A 21 -5.17 8.33 -5.43
C PRO A 21 -4.30 9.58 -5.22
N ARG A 22 -4.95 10.71 -4.95
CA ARG A 22 -4.28 11.96 -4.58
C ARG A 22 -3.75 11.87 -3.15
N SER A 23 -2.96 12.86 -2.73
CA SER A 23 -2.33 12.85 -1.39
C SER A 23 -3.33 12.69 -0.24
N ASN A 24 -4.52 13.30 -0.34
CA ASN A 24 -5.58 13.13 0.66
C ASN A 24 -6.16 11.71 0.64
N ASP A 25 -6.46 11.17 -0.54
CA ASP A 25 -6.97 9.80 -0.69
C ASP A 25 -5.97 8.77 -0.16
N ARG A 26 -4.67 8.97 -0.41
CA ARG A 26 -3.60 8.14 0.16
C ARG A 26 -3.53 8.27 1.67
N CYS A 27 -3.82 9.44 2.24
CA CYS A 27 -3.92 9.64 3.68
C CYS A 27 -5.09 8.84 4.25
N ASP A 28 -6.25 8.83 3.59
CA ASP A 28 -7.41 8.07 4.05
C ASP A 28 -7.19 6.56 3.92
N ILE A 29 -6.57 6.10 2.82
CA ILE A 29 -6.13 4.71 2.66
C ILE A 29 -5.13 4.33 3.75
N LEU A 30 -4.12 5.17 3.99
CA LEU A 30 -3.13 4.94 5.03
C LEU A 30 -3.69 5.08 6.42
N LYS A 31 -4.74 5.86 6.67
CA LYS A 31 -5.46 5.92 7.97
C LYS A 31 -6.29 4.67 8.21
N ALA A 32 -6.86 4.10 7.15
CA ALA A 32 -7.53 2.82 7.22
C ALA A 32 -6.52 1.69 7.48
N LEU A 33 -5.31 1.79 6.94
CA LEU A 33 -4.26 0.77 7.08
C LEU A 33 -3.33 0.97 8.30
N THR A 34 -3.08 2.22 8.72
CA THR A 34 -2.09 2.69 9.70
C THR A 34 -2.48 4.09 10.25
N LYS A 35 -1.63 4.82 10.98
CA LYS A 35 -2.01 6.16 11.50
C LYS A 35 -1.47 7.39 10.76
N GLU A 36 -0.36 7.39 9.98
CA GLU A 36 0.15 8.65 9.34
C GLU A 36 1.41 8.49 8.42
N LEU A 37 1.29 8.30 7.09
CA LEU A 37 2.47 8.21 6.17
C LEU A 37 2.32 8.78 4.74
N ALA A 38 1.23 9.49 4.42
CA ALA A 38 0.86 9.79 3.02
C ALA A 38 1.80 10.72 2.23
N VAL A 39 2.66 11.45 2.92
CA VAL A 39 3.56 12.45 2.32
C VAL A 39 4.70 11.78 1.54
N LEU A 40 5.11 10.56 1.92
CA LEU A 40 6.27 9.87 1.33
C LEU A 40 5.91 8.87 0.22
N THR A 41 4.62 8.69 -0.08
CA THR A 41 4.12 7.62 -0.96
C THR A 41 3.49 8.19 -2.23
N GLU A 42 4.08 9.23 -2.80
CA GLU A 42 3.60 9.80 -4.07
C GLU A 42 3.70 8.78 -5.21
N GLY A 43 2.65 8.69 -6.02
CA GLY A 43 2.54 7.69 -7.10
C GLY A 43 2.14 6.28 -6.66
N TYR A 44 1.99 6.02 -5.35
CA TYR A 44 1.58 4.70 -4.86
C TYR A 44 0.08 4.49 -5.07
N THR A 45 -0.28 3.32 -5.61
CA THR A 45 -1.66 2.83 -5.64
C THR A 45 -2.07 2.29 -4.26
N GLY A 46 -3.37 2.03 -4.06
CA GLY A 46 -3.84 1.37 -2.83
C GLY A 46 -3.18 0.01 -2.59
N ALA A 47 -2.87 -0.74 -3.66
CA ALA A 47 -2.16 -2.02 -3.57
C ALA A 47 -0.70 -1.83 -3.14
N ASP A 48 -0.03 -0.80 -3.67
CA ASP A 48 1.36 -0.48 -3.27
C ASP A 48 1.42 -0.07 -1.80
N LEU A 49 0.45 0.72 -1.31
CA LEU A 49 0.34 1.10 0.10
C LEU A 49 0.11 -0.11 1.00
N ALA A 50 -0.78 -1.03 0.62
CA ALA A 50 -0.97 -2.28 1.35
C ALA A 50 0.30 -3.15 1.35
N GLY A 51 1.01 -3.20 0.22
CA GLY A 51 2.30 -3.87 0.09
C GLY A 51 3.37 -3.26 1.01
N LEU A 52 3.45 -1.93 1.07
CA LEU A 52 4.37 -1.20 1.94
C LEU A 52 4.13 -1.52 3.42
N VAL A 53 2.88 -1.49 3.88
CA VAL A 53 2.51 -1.82 5.26
C VAL A 53 2.89 -3.26 5.60
N ARG A 54 2.64 -4.20 4.68
CA ARG A 54 3.03 -5.61 4.85
C ARG A 54 4.54 -5.77 4.96
N GLN A 55 5.32 -5.05 4.16
CA GLN A 55 6.78 -5.09 4.24
C GLN A 55 7.31 -4.51 5.55
N ALA A 56 6.77 -3.36 5.98
CA ALA A 56 7.13 -2.77 7.27
C ALA A 56 6.82 -3.70 8.44
N ALA A 57 5.67 -4.38 8.43
CA ALA A 57 5.33 -5.38 9.43
C ALA A 57 6.29 -6.58 9.43
N MET A 58 6.70 -7.04 8.24
CA MET A 58 7.65 -8.15 8.11
C MET A 58 9.05 -7.77 8.62
N LYS A 59 9.48 -6.52 8.43
CA LYS A 59 10.74 -6.02 9.00
C LYS A 59 10.68 -5.98 10.52
N ALA A 60 9.61 -5.43 11.09
CA ALA A 60 9.41 -5.39 12.53
C ALA A 60 9.39 -6.80 13.14
N PHE A 61 8.76 -7.76 12.45
CA PHE A 61 8.74 -9.16 12.85
C PHE A 61 10.13 -9.81 12.83
N LYS A 62 10.94 -9.55 11.79
CA LYS A 62 12.32 -10.04 11.70
C LYS A 62 13.21 -9.45 12.78
N GLU A 63 13.08 -8.15 13.05
CA GLU A 63 13.81 -7.48 14.13
C GLU A 63 13.45 -8.10 15.49
N TYR A 64 12.16 -8.34 15.73
CA TYR A 64 11.69 -9.00 16.95
C TYR A 64 12.29 -10.40 17.12
N LEU A 65 12.32 -11.22 16.06
CA LEU A 65 12.86 -12.58 16.13
C LEU A 65 14.37 -12.64 16.41
N LEU A 66 15.12 -11.61 15.99
CA LEU A 66 16.56 -11.52 16.24
C LEU A 66 16.90 -11.07 17.67
N VAL A 67 16.01 -10.31 18.31
CA VAL A 67 16.23 -9.69 19.61
C VAL A 67 15.56 -10.45 20.76
N SER A 68 14.47 -11.15 20.49
CA SER A 68 13.60 -11.73 21.53
C SER A 68 13.77 -13.25 21.61
N THR A 69 14.11 -13.77 22.79
CA THR A 69 14.06 -15.22 23.10
C THR A 69 12.72 -15.65 23.70
N ASP A 70 11.86 -14.69 24.07
CA ASP A 70 10.57 -14.93 24.71
C ASP A 70 9.41 -14.63 23.73
N ASP A 71 8.49 -15.59 23.55
CA ASP A 71 7.41 -15.56 22.56
C ASP A 71 6.22 -14.64 22.91
N SER A 72 6.31 -13.81 23.96
CA SER A 72 5.15 -13.14 24.57
C SER A 72 5.10 -11.61 24.42
N GLY A 73 5.92 -11.02 23.55
CA GLY A 73 5.96 -9.58 23.33
C GLY A 73 5.05 -9.09 22.20
N ASP A 74 4.34 -7.99 22.44
CA ASP A 74 3.61 -7.27 21.38
C ASP A 74 4.58 -6.69 20.35
N ILE A 75 4.48 -7.15 19.10
CA ILE A 75 5.28 -6.62 17.99
C ILE A 75 4.68 -5.30 17.52
N LYS A 76 5.47 -4.22 17.65
CA LYS A 76 5.06 -2.87 17.23
C LYS A 76 5.86 -2.45 16.00
N VAL A 77 5.14 -2.05 14.96
CA VAL A 77 5.76 -1.49 13.75
C VAL A 77 6.14 -0.04 14.01
N THR A 78 7.42 0.28 13.92
CA THR A 78 7.94 1.65 14.13
C THR A 78 8.07 2.41 12.82
N LYS A 79 8.32 3.72 12.90
CA LYS A 79 8.55 4.56 11.73
C LYS A 79 9.79 4.11 10.93
N ASP A 80 10.82 3.61 11.60
CA ASP A 80 12.04 3.14 10.94
C ASP A 80 11.77 1.90 10.07
N ASN A 81 10.90 1.01 10.52
CA ASN A 81 10.45 -0.13 9.73
C ASN A 81 9.76 0.30 8.43
N PHE A 82 8.97 1.38 8.47
CA PHE A 82 8.37 1.98 7.29
C PHE A 82 9.40 2.66 6.38
N LEU A 83 10.37 3.39 6.91
CA LEU A 83 11.44 4.01 6.12
C LEU A 83 12.29 2.95 5.41
N GLN A 84 12.61 1.85 6.10
CA GLN A 84 13.31 0.72 5.52
C GLN A 84 12.47 -0.06 4.49
N ALA A 85 11.15 -0.07 4.61
CA ALA A 85 10.26 -0.66 3.62
C ALA A 85 10.08 0.26 2.40
N LEU A 86 10.11 1.58 2.60
CA LEU A 86 10.07 2.58 1.53
C LEU A 86 11.31 2.52 0.64
N SER A 87 12.49 2.18 1.17
CA SER A 87 13.68 2.03 0.32
C SER A 87 13.62 0.83 -0.63
N GLU A 88 12.82 -0.18 -0.30
CA GLU A 88 12.71 -1.43 -1.07
C GLU A 88 11.46 -1.48 -1.96
N THR A 89 10.42 -0.74 -1.59
CA THR A 89 9.18 -0.65 -2.37
C THR A 89 9.24 0.53 -3.31
N LYS A 90 8.70 0.35 -4.52
CA LYS A 90 8.57 1.41 -5.52
C LYS A 90 7.13 1.42 -6.02
N PRO A 91 6.60 2.57 -6.48
CA PRO A 91 5.28 2.62 -7.09
C PRO A 91 5.24 1.69 -8.31
N SER A 92 4.16 0.92 -8.45
CA SER A 92 4.00 -0.04 -9.54
C SER A 92 3.52 0.59 -10.84
N VAL A 93 3.00 1.81 -10.76
CA VAL A 93 2.51 2.58 -11.89
C VAL A 93 3.50 3.69 -12.25
N SER A 94 3.76 3.85 -13.54
CA SER A 94 4.48 5.02 -14.06
C SER A 94 3.58 6.25 -13.98
N SER A 95 4.16 7.41 -13.67
CA SER A 95 3.52 8.69 -13.97
C SER A 95 3.26 8.73 -15.47
N GLU A 96 2.00 8.86 -15.89
CA GLU A 96 1.70 9.30 -17.27
C GLU A 96 2.26 10.71 -17.51
#